data_AF-A0A7C1AM00-F1
#
_entry.id   AF-A0A7C1AM00-F1
#
_cell.length_a   1.000
_cell.length_b   1.000
_cell.length_c   1.000
_cell.angle_alpha   90.00
_cell.angle_beta   90.00
_cell.angle_gamma   90.00
#
_symmetry.space_group_name_H-M   'P 1'
#
loop_
_entity.id
_entity.type
_entity.pdbx_description
1 polymer ?
#
loop_
_entity_poly.entity_id
_entity_poly.type
_entity_poly.pdbx_seq_one_letter_code
_entity_poly.pdbx_strand_id
1 'polypeptide(L)' 'KYLVDTNILIYLMNSKSLKLRKKFTSRSIEEFCVSSVTVAELIYGAKKSKNVEKNLNAAIKVLSPS' A
#
# COMPACT_ATOMS: atom_id res chain seq x y z
N LYS A 1 -12.77 -3.60 11.18
CA LYS A 1 -11.42 -4.01 10.71
C LYS A 1 -11.54 -4.62 9.32
N TYR A 2 -10.74 -4.15 8.36
CA TYR A 2 -10.71 -4.55 6.96
C TYR A 2 -9.33 -5.12 6.64
N LEU A 3 -9.27 -6.33 6.06
CA LEU A 3 -8.04 -6.86 5.51
C LEU A 3 -7.85 -6.28 4.10
N VAL A 4 -6.74 -5.58 3.90
CA VAL A 4 -6.41 -4.94 2.63
C VAL A 4 -5.53 -5.88 1.83
N ASP A 5 -6.05 -6.33 0.70
CA ASP A 5 -5.33 -7.16 -0.26
C ASP A 5 -4.25 -6.35 -1.00
N THR A 6 -3.21 -7.04 -1.48
CA THR A 6 -2.09 -6.52 -2.28
C THR A 6 -2.59 -5.67 -3.45
N ASN A 7 -3.69 -6.10 -4.10
CA ASN A 7 -4.32 -5.34 -5.18
C ASN A 7 -4.75 -3.94 -4.74
N ILE A 8 -5.37 -3.80 -3.57
CA ILE A 8 -5.80 -2.48 -3.07
C ILE A 8 -4.58 -1.60 -2.72
N LEU A 9 -3.52 -2.18 -2.16
CA LEU A 9 -2.28 -1.43 -1.87
C LEU A 9 -1.63 -0.90 -3.16
N ILE A 10 -1.54 -1.73 -4.21
CA ILE A 10 -1.07 -1.33 -5.54
C ILE A 10 -1.95 -0.22 -6.13
N TYR A 11 -3.27 -0.32 -5.97
CA TYR A 11 -4.20 0.73 -6.38
C TYR A 11 -3.99 2.06 -5.64
N LEU A 12 -3.70 2.01 -4.33
CA LEU A 12 -3.40 3.19 -3.52
C LEU A 12 -2.07 3.84 -3.93
N MET A 13 -1.02 3.04 -4.16
CA MET A 13 0.29 3.52 -4.63
C MET A 13 0.17 4.25 -5.98
N ASN A 14 -0.59 3.69 -6.92
CA ASN A 14 -0.73 4.25 -8.27
C ASN A 14 -1.62 5.50 -8.36
N SER A 15 -2.28 5.92 -7.27
CA SER A 15 -3.02 7.19 -7.16
C SER A 15 -4.11 7.43 -8.23
N LYS A 16 -4.56 6.40 -8.95
CA LYS A 16 -5.50 6.53 -10.08
C LYS A 16 -6.97 6.73 -9.68
N SER A 17 -7.34 6.61 -8.40
CA SER A 17 -8.75 6.75 -7.97
C SER A 17 -8.92 7.65 -6.75
N LEU A 18 -9.36 8.89 -7.00
CA LEU A 18 -9.78 9.86 -6.00
C LEU A 18 -10.88 9.32 -5.07
N LYS A 19 -11.78 8.48 -5.62
CA LYS A 19 -12.90 7.89 -4.87
C LYS A 19 -12.41 6.90 -3.81
N LEU A 20 -11.41 6.09 -4.15
CA LEU A 20 -10.83 5.13 -3.21
C LEU A 20 -10.01 5.85 -2.14
N ARG A 21 -9.20 6.84 -2.53
CA ARG A 21 -8.48 7.70 -1.58
C ARG A 21 -9.43 8.35 -0.56
N LYS A 22 -10.51 8.99 -1.01
CA LYS A 22 -11.51 9.61 -0.13
C LYS A 22 -12.10 8.63 0.88
N LYS A 23 -12.41 7.40 0.45
CA LYS A 23 -12.98 6.35 1.30
C LYS A 23 -11.99 5.81 2.34
N PHE A 24 -10.70 5.81 2.01
CA PHE A 24 -9.63 5.43 2.94
C PHE A 24 -9.30 6.56 3.92
N THR A 25 -9.25 7.82 3.46
CA THR A 25 -9.01 8.98 4.33
C THR A 25 -10.20 9.30 5.24
N SER A 26 -11.40 8.85 4.92
CA SER A 26 -12.59 9.01 5.78
C SER A 26 -12.68 7.95 6.88
N ARG A 27 -11.67 7.08 7.03
CA ARG A 27 -11.62 5.99 8.00
C ARG A 27 -10.29 6.01 8.73
N SER A 28 -10.25 5.45 9.94
CA SER A 28 -8.99 5.39 10.68
C SER A 28 -8.06 4.34 10.08
N ILE A 29 -6.76 4.60 10.09
CA ILE A 29 -5.72 3.64 9.68
C ILE A 29 -5.82 2.35 10.52
N GLU A 30 -6.22 2.45 11.80
CA GLU A 30 -6.38 1.27 12.67
C GLU A 30 -7.52 0.33 12.23
N GLU A 31 -8.43 0.82 11.37
CA GLU A 31 -9.47 -0.02 10.80
C GLU A 31 -8.95 -0.92 9.67
N PHE A 32 -7.71 -0.71 9.20
CA PHE A 32 -7.11 -1.47 8.13
C PHE A 32 -5.96 -2.34 8.63
N CYS A 33 -5.87 -3.56 8.12
CA CYS A 33 -4.78 -4.47 8.39
C CYS A 33 -4.25 -5.03 7.07
N VAL A 34 -2.95 -5.29 7.01
CA VAL A 34 -2.30 -5.95 5.88
C VAL A 34 -1.63 -7.22 6.42
N SER A 35 -1.71 -8.32 5.66
CA SER A 35 -1.00 -9.54 6.03
C SER A 35 0.52 -9.35 5.96
N SER A 36 1.27 -9.97 6.87
CA SER A 36 2.74 -10.00 6.82
C SER A 36 3.25 -10.61 5.51
N VAL A 37 2.51 -11.55 4.91
CA VAL A 37 2.82 -12.14 3.60
C VAL A 37 2.75 -11.08 2.50
N THR A 38 1.66 -10.30 2.47
CA THR A 38 1.49 -9.20 1.52
C THR A 38 2.58 -8.13 1.66
N VAL A 39 2.99 -7.82 2.88
CA VAL A 39 4.12 -6.92 3.14
C VAL A 39 5.40 -7.47 2.51
N ALA A 40 5.69 -8.75 2.72
CA ALA A 40 6.89 -9.40 2.17
C ALA A 40 6.89 -9.41 0.64
N GLU A 41 5.76 -9.76 0.01
CA GLU A 41 5.58 -9.74 -1.45
C GLU A 41 5.81 -8.34 -2.03
N LEU A 42 5.26 -7.31 -1.38
CA LEU A 42 5.38 -5.94 -1.84
C LEU A 42 6.83 -5.44 -1.78
N ILE A 43 7.53 -5.69 -0.67
CA ILE A 43 8.94 -5.32 -0.51
C ILE A 43 9.81 -6.10 -1.48
N TYR A 44 9.56 -7.39 -1.67
CA TYR A 44 10.27 -8.21 -2.63
C TYR A 44 10.09 -7.69 -4.07
N GLY A 45 8.85 -7.38 -4.46
CA GLY A 45 8.53 -6.78 -5.75
C GLY A 45 9.24 -5.44 -5.98
N ALA A 46 9.29 -4.59 -4.95
CA ALA A 46 10.04 -3.33 -5.00
C ALA A 46 11.55 -3.55 -5.22
N LYS A 47 12.16 -4.49 -4.48
CA LYS A 47 13.59 -4.84 -4.60
C LYS A 47 13.95 -5.47 -5.95
N LYS A 48 13.04 -6.22 -6.56
CA LYS A 48 13.24 -6.84 -7.89
C LYS A 48 13.06 -5.85 -9.05
N SER A 49 12.44 -4.70 -8.81
CA SER A 49 12.09 -3.75 -9.87
C SER A 49 13.30 -2.99 -10.43
N LYS A 50 13.17 -2.43 -11.64
CA LYS A 50 14.20 -1.57 -12.25
C LYS A 50 14.44 -0.25 -11.49
N ASN A 51 13.46 0.20 -10.68
CA ASN A 51 13.50 1.45 -9.93
C ASN A 51 13.33 1.16 -8.43
N VAL A 52 14.31 0.44 -7.85
CA VAL A 52 14.23 -0.09 -6.49
C VAL A 52 13.89 0.98 -5.46
N GLU A 53 14.66 2.07 -5.41
CA GLU A 53 14.51 3.12 -4.40
C GLU A 53 13.13 3.79 -4.45
N LYS A 54 12.68 4.17 -5.66
CA LYS A 54 11.36 4.75 -5.88
C LYS A 54 10.24 3.82 -5.38
N ASN A 55 10.33 2.54 -5.73
CA ASN A 55 9.28 1.57 -5.41
C ASN A 55 9.31 1.16 -3.93
N LEU A 56 10.49 1.11 -3.31
CA LEU A 56 10.62 0.85 -1.88
C LEU A 56 10.03 2.01 -1.06
N ASN A 57 10.31 3.26 -1.45
CA ASN A 57 9.72 4.44 -0.83
C ASN A 57 8.20 4.46 -0.97
N ALA A 58 7.67 4.07 -2.14
CA ALA A 58 6.23 3.95 -2.33
C ALA A 58 5.60 2.86 -1.43
N ALA A 59 6.25 1.71 -1.30
CA ALA A 59 5.80 0.63 -0.43
C ALA A 59 5.78 1.06 1.05
N ILE A 60 6.86 1.67 1.54
CA ILE A 60 6.95 2.19 2.92
C ILE A 60 5.87 3.23 3.18
N LYS A 61 5.65 4.17 2.26
CA LYS A 61 4.65 5.22 2.41
C LYS A 61 3.22 4.68 2.56
N VAL A 62 2.91 3.54 1.95
CA VAL A 62 1.59 2.91 2.08
C VAL A 62 1.47 2.06 3.33
N LEU A 63 2.55 1.42 3.78
CA LEU A 63 2.58 0.64 5.02
C LEU A 63 2.68 1.50 6.28
N SER A 64 3.19 2.72 6.15
CA SER A 64 3.31 3.70 7.24
C SER A 64 2.89 5.08 6.72
N PRO A 65 1.58 5.30 6.52
CA PRO A 65 1.07 6.61 6.13
C PRO A 65 1.31 7.60 7.27
N SER A 66 2.28 8.51 7.08
CA SER A 66 2.52 9.68 7.94
C SER A 66 1.43 10.72 7.76
#